data_AF-A0A378WH95-F1
#
_entry.id   AF-A0A378WH95-F1
#
_cell.length_a   1.000
_cell.length_b   1.000
_cell.length_c   1.000
_cell.angle_alpha   90.00
_cell.angle_beta   90.00
_cell.angle_gamma   90.00
#
_symmetry.space_group_name_H-M   'P 1'
#
loop_
_entity.id
_entity.type
_entity.pdbx_description
1 polymer ?
#
loop_
_entity_poly.entity_id
_entity_poly.type
_entity_poly.pdbx_seq_one_letter_code
_entity_poly.pdbx_strand_id
1 'polypeptide(L)'
;MSHASYEDRTPLLSDLRGAAAPPGRSPFTWNVEIESDHQHFGYLLAGIALERACLLTARYAATPPTDTDRDQADYELAGIDLADSPLALAHLLTCAIAWRAESATANCAVPVLVEHFHHEYGLIIDTDRVRIERDHEFDITGTYSARLVTARLARSADAVRAGRLMLERTAPTPAVAATAAALITVPRNANDVRAMARTLYEAGVSDRAGWAIAFCVAYLAGHGDGIDLAANSPVLVDPVDEARGEIAEQIRRILNPDPNDFSNPPTPAKVLASREFRQSMAVLSDSDRRLAESTLRDIDAFTGTVPLWSSYVARSQLDRMLGSYCAGVATLHDYARSLGTAPDHPVDPLERRWITTLVGELADVGRVLNGYAWTGQGLISAERQQIEHTLRGALLGEPAPRLLFAGERFKAEYEFRIQSITATELVDSIQERLVTMIEDGGIALPHIELDEARFRHADSMVHHVEPEASVLAVVESLHRLALPRAEHGSVDEHTAAVQRLHASLTEAHLPQPLHARVAALVDDATARAKECGTRWSTRSRYWDARIAAVVKTWNHPAPVLHRGASTIIGPAQPTVDAITPIGAELAQRPDESATSATESTALASEGTAGTDLAV
;
A
#
# COMPACT_ATOMS: atom_id res chain seq x y z
N MET A 1 13.47 -31.16 13.12
CA MET A 1 14.04 -31.56 11.81
C MET A 1 13.82 -30.40 10.86
N SER A 2 14.84 -30.03 10.05
CA SER A 2 14.75 -29.14 8.88
C SER A 2 13.71 -28.00 8.95
N HIS A 3 14.10 -26.86 9.52
CA HIS A 3 13.63 -25.60 8.95
C HIS A 3 14.20 -25.50 7.53
N ALA A 4 13.33 -25.43 6.53
CA ALA A 4 13.66 -24.79 5.26
C ALA A 4 13.07 -23.38 5.32
N SER A 5 13.62 -22.54 6.20
CA SER A 5 13.48 -21.09 6.01
C SER A 5 14.23 -20.73 4.73
N TYR A 6 13.61 -19.94 3.86
CA TYR A 6 14.27 -19.45 2.65
C TYR A 6 15.44 -18.50 3.00
N GLU A 7 15.41 -17.96 4.23
CA GLU A 7 16.43 -17.12 4.86
C GLU A 7 17.83 -17.77 4.95
N ASP A 8 17.94 -19.11 4.93
CA ASP A 8 19.24 -19.82 5.03
C ASP A 8 19.76 -20.34 3.66
N ARG A 9 19.08 -20.00 2.55
CA ARG A 9 19.48 -20.44 1.19
C ARG A 9 20.26 -19.39 0.39
N THR A 10 20.21 -18.12 0.82
CA THR A 10 20.99 -17.03 0.24
C THR A 10 22.22 -16.78 1.11
N PRO A 11 23.38 -17.41 0.86
CA PRO A 11 24.60 -17.06 1.57
C PRO A 11 24.86 -15.57 1.37
N LEU A 12 25.21 -14.90 2.47
CA LEU A 12 25.52 -13.48 2.46
C LEU A 12 26.60 -13.21 1.40
N LEU A 13 26.37 -12.24 0.50
CA LEU A 13 27.28 -11.92 -0.61
C LEU A 13 28.72 -11.56 -0.17
N SER A 14 28.94 -11.30 1.12
CA SER A 14 30.26 -11.21 1.76
C SER A 14 31.09 -12.49 1.62
N ASP A 15 30.46 -13.65 1.68
CA ASP A 15 31.12 -14.95 1.83
C ASP A 15 31.60 -15.49 0.46
N LEU A 16 31.03 -14.96 -0.63
CA LEU A 16 31.31 -15.38 -2.01
C LEU A 16 32.36 -14.49 -2.72
N ARG A 17 32.77 -13.34 -2.16
CA ARG A 17 33.83 -12.49 -2.76
C ARG A 17 35.21 -13.14 -2.78
N GLY A 18 35.42 -14.23 -2.04
CA GLY A 18 36.63 -15.06 -2.12
C GLY A 18 36.62 -16.10 -3.25
N ALA A 19 35.47 -16.35 -3.89
CA ALA A 19 35.38 -17.26 -5.02
C ALA A 19 35.92 -16.60 -6.29
N ALA A 20 36.94 -17.20 -6.90
CA ALA A 20 37.41 -16.77 -8.21
C ALA A 20 36.27 -16.91 -9.24
N ALA A 21 36.13 -15.93 -10.14
CA ALA A 21 35.17 -16.02 -11.23
C ALA A 21 35.40 -17.31 -12.03
N PRO A 22 34.33 -18.03 -12.43
CA PRO A 22 34.47 -19.25 -13.20
C PRO A 22 35.24 -18.95 -14.50
N PRO A 23 36.20 -19.79 -14.91
CA PRO A 23 37.11 -19.49 -16.00
C PRO A 23 36.33 -19.26 -17.31
N GLY A 24 36.28 -18.01 -17.77
CA GLY A 24 35.66 -17.62 -19.04
C GLY A 24 34.57 -16.54 -18.96
N ARG A 25 34.04 -16.19 -17.77
CA ARG A 25 33.06 -15.10 -17.61
C ARG A 25 33.67 -13.89 -16.90
N SER A 26 33.61 -12.72 -17.54
CA SER A 26 33.91 -11.43 -16.90
C SER A 26 32.80 -11.04 -15.90
N PRO A 27 33.11 -10.27 -14.84
CA PRO A 27 32.08 -9.72 -13.95
C PRO A 27 31.20 -8.70 -14.70
N PHE A 28 29.91 -8.64 -14.37
CA PHE A 28 29.01 -7.62 -14.90
C PHE A 28 29.52 -6.22 -14.55
N THR A 29 29.64 -5.36 -15.56
CA THR A 29 30.10 -3.97 -15.44
C THR A 29 28.94 -3.04 -15.78
N TRP A 30 28.63 -2.14 -14.84
CA TRP A 30 27.56 -1.15 -14.98
C TRP A 30 28.08 0.00 -15.86
N ASN A 31 27.60 0.06 -17.10
CA ASN A 31 27.85 1.12 -18.07
C ASN A 31 26.49 1.78 -18.40
N VAL A 32 26.18 2.91 -17.78
CA VAL A 32 24.86 3.55 -17.89
C VAL A 32 24.87 4.62 -18.98
N GLU A 33 24.42 4.24 -20.19
CA GLU A 33 24.12 5.16 -21.30
C GLU A 33 22.63 5.06 -21.64
N ILE A 34 21.78 5.64 -20.78
CA ILE A 34 20.33 5.46 -20.81
C ILE A 34 19.59 6.79 -20.66
N GLU A 35 18.46 6.94 -21.35
CA GLU A 35 17.80 8.24 -21.57
C GLU A 35 16.47 8.42 -20.80
N SER A 36 15.97 7.40 -20.09
CA SER A 36 14.65 7.48 -19.41
C SER A 36 14.52 6.59 -18.18
N ASP A 37 13.74 7.03 -17.20
CA ASP A 37 13.40 6.29 -15.97
C ASP A 37 12.93 4.84 -16.23
N HIS A 38 12.15 4.63 -17.28
CA HIS A 38 11.63 3.30 -17.66
C HIS A 38 12.76 2.35 -18.10
N GLN A 39 13.67 2.85 -18.96
CA GLN A 39 14.84 2.07 -19.37
C GLN A 39 15.84 1.87 -18.22
N HIS A 40 16.04 2.88 -17.38
CA HIS A 40 16.89 2.78 -16.19
C HIS A 40 16.42 1.65 -15.27
N PHE A 41 15.11 1.53 -15.06
CA PHE A 41 14.53 0.46 -14.25
C PHE A 41 14.72 -0.92 -14.89
N GLY A 42 14.44 -1.06 -16.19
CA GLY A 42 14.68 -2.31 -16.92
C GLY A 42 16.15 -2.75 -16.85
N TYR A 43 17.07 -1.79 -16.96
CA TYR A 43 18.51 -2.01 -16.89
C TYR A 43 18.99 -2.39 -15.49
N LEU A 44 18.45 -1.76 -14.44
CA LEU A 44 18.67 -2.15 -13.06
C LEU A 44 18.32 -3.63 -12.84
N LEU A 45 17.12 -4.03 -13.30
CA LEU A 45 16.65 -5.41 -13.14
C LEU A 45 17.48 -6.42 -13.95
N ALA A 46 17.76 -6.13 -15.21
CA ALA A 46 18.59 -7.00 -16.06
C ALA A 46 20.04 -7.09 -15.55
N GLY A 47 20.62 -5.99 -15.05
CA GLY A 47 21.97 -5.94 -14.49
C GLY A 47 22.09 -6.75 -13.21
N ILE A 48 21.09 -6.65 -12.32
CA ILE A 48 20.98 -7.49 -11.13
C ILE A 48 20.81 -8.97 -11.50
N ALA A 49 20.03 -9.29 -12.55
CA ALA A 49 19.87 -10.66 -13.01
C ALA A 49 21.19 -11.27 -13.52
N LEU A 50 21.95 -10.51 -14.31
CA LEU A 50 23.29 -10.91 -14.77
C LEU A 50 24.27 -11.10 -13.61
N GLU A 51 24.33 -10.13 -12.68
CA GLU A 51 25.19 -10.21 -11.49
C GLU A 51 24.87 -11.44 -10.64
N ARG A 52 23.59 -11.65 -10.30
CA ARG A 52 23.16 -12.81 -9.51
C ARG A 52 23.40 -14.13 -10.25
N ALA A 53 23.23 -14.17 -11.57
CA ALA A 53 23.51 -15.37 -12.36
C ALA A 53 25.01 -15.72 -12.35
N CYS A 54 25.90 -14.72 -12.46
CA CYS A 54 27.34 -14.94 -12.31
C CYS A 54 27.71 -15.48 -10.92
N LEU A 55 27.10 -14.94 -9.86
CA LEU A 55 27.31 -15.39 -8.47
C LEU A 55 26.79 -16.80 -8.23
N LEU A 56 25.62 -17.15 -8.75
CA LEU A 56 25.08 -18.52 -8.70
C LEU A 56 25.95 -19.50 -9.50
N THR A 57 26.39 -19.12 -10.70
CA THR A 57 27.33 -19.94 -11.51
C THR A 57 28.64 -20.20 -10.74
N ALA A 58 29.20 -19.18 -10.09
CA ALA A 58 30.40 -19.30 -9.26
C ALA A 58 30.18 -20.22 -8.04
N ARG A 59 29.01 -20.11 -7.38
CA ARG A 59 28.59 -21.00 -6.29
C ARG A 59 28.48 -22.45 -6.77
N TYR A 60 27.85 -22.70 -7.92
CA TYR A 60 27.68 -24.04 -8.50
C TYR A 60 29.01 -24.67 -8.95
N ALA A 61 29.97 -23.86 -9.41
CA ALA A 61 31.34 -24.32 -9.68
C ALA A 61 32.10 -24.74 -8.40
N ALA A 62 31.82 -24.10 -7.26
CA ALA A 62 32.44 -24.41 -5.96
C ALA A 62 31.70 -25.51 -5.17
N THR A 63 30.40 -25.67 -5.38
CA THR A 63 29.54 -26.66 -4.74
C THR A 63 28.44 -27.04 -5.72
N PRO A 64 28.50 -28.24 -6.34
CA PRO A 64 27.51 -28.66 -7.34
C PRO A 64 26.09 -28.55 -6.78
N PRO A 65 25.13 -28.03 -7.58
CA PRO A 65 23.75 -27.92 -7.15
C PRO A 65 23.13 -29.31 -6.90
N THR A 66 22.10 -29.36 -6.05
CA THR A 66 21.33 -30.60 -5.87
C THR A 66 20.31 -30.78 -6.99
N ASP A 67 19.91 -32.03 -7.26
CA ASP A 67 18.79 -32.30 -8.18
C ASP A 67 17.53 -31.52 -7.77
N THR A 68 17.25 -31.39 -6.47
CA THR A 68 16.14 -30.58 -5.94
C THR A 68 16.21 -29.11 -6.34
N ASP A 69 17.41 -28.52 -6.38
CA ASP A 69 17.57 -27.11 -6.77
C ASP A 69 17.39 -26.94 -8.28
N ARG A 70 17.76 -27.94 -9.09
CA ARG A 70 17.53 -27.96 -10.55
C ARG A 70 16.05 -28.12 -10.84
N ASP A 71 15.41 -29.11 -10.22
CA ASP A 71 14.01 -29.45 -10.45
C ASP A 71 13.09 -28.27 -10.02
N GLN A 72 13.47 -27.51 -8.99
CA GLN A 72 12.81 -26.24 -8.62
C GLN A 72 12.98 -25.16 -9.70
N ALA A 73 14.20 -24.95 -10.21
CA ALA A 73 14.45 -23.98 -11.28
C ALA A 73 13.71 -24.36 -12.57
N ASP A 74 13.69 -25.64 -12.93
CA ASP A 74 12.94 -26.17 -14.08
C ASP A 74 11.43 -25.97 -13.92
N TYR A 75 10.88 -26.20 -12.72
CA TYR A 75 9.47 -25.96 -12.43
C TYR A 75 9.09 -24.47 -12.59
N GLU A 76 9.92 -23.56 -12.07
CA GLU A 76 9.69 -22.12 -12.20
C GLU A 76 9.82 -21.65 -13.66
N LEU A 77 10.82 -22.13 -14.40
CA LEU A 77 11.08 -21.74 -15.78
C LEU A 77 10.12 -22.39 -16.79
N ALA A 78 9.51 -23.53 -16.47
CA ALA A 78 8.44 -24.12 -17.28
C ALA A 78 7.12 -23.31 -17.21
N GLY A 79 6.96 -22.45 -16.20
CA GLY A 79 5.76 -21.67 -15.92
C GLY A 79 5.83 -20.18 -16.31
N ILE A 80 6.80 -19.76 -17.14
CA ILE A 80 7.00 -18.34 -17.50
C ILE A 80 5.72 -17.72 -18.10
N ASP A 81 5.16 -16.73 -17.40
CA ASP A 81 4.17 -15.80 -17.93
C ASP A 81 4.84 -14.44 -18.18
N LEU A 82 4.90 -13.97 -19.43
CA LEU A 82 5.47 -12.65 -19.74
C LEU A 82 4.59 -11.48 -19.26
N ALA A 83 3.40 -11.75 -18.73
CA ALA A 83 2.55 -10.80 -18.02
C ALA A 83 2.72 -10.82 -16.49
N ASP A 84 3.72 -11.53 -15.95
CA ASP A 84 4.11 -11.43 -14.54
C ASP A 84 4.80 -10.08 -14.22
N SER A 85 5.08 -9.84 -12.93
CA SER A 85 5.85 -8.66 -12.53
C SER A 85 7.29 -8.69 -13.06
N PRO A 86 7.89 -7.54 -13.43
CA PRO A 86 9.26 -7.48 -13.93
C PRO A 86 10.31 -8.01 -12.96
N LEU A 87 10.05 -7.89 -11.65
CA LEU A 87 10.89 -8.45 -10.60
C LEU A 87 10.94 -9.98 -10.66
N ALA A 88 9.79 -10.62 -10.93
CA ALA A 88 9.72 -12.05 -11.17
C ALA A 88 10.41 -12.43 -12.49
N LEU A 89 10.24 -11.65 -13.56
CA LEU A 89 10.93 -11.89 -14.84
C LEU A 89 12.46 -11.73 -14.74
N ALA A 90 12.95 -10.79 -13.93
CA ALA A 90 14.37 -10.64 -13.63
C ALA A 90 14.92 -11.80 -12.78
N HIS A 91 14.11 -12.31 -11.83
CA HIS A 91 14.45 -13.52 -11.09
C HIS A 91 14.50 -14.76 -12.01
N LEU A 92 13.51 -14.93 -12.89
CA LEU A 92 13.50 -16.00 -13.88
C LEU A 92 14.67 -15.88 -14.87
N LEU A 93 15.06 -14.66 -15.29
CA LEU A 93 16.26 -14.45 -16.11
C LEU A 93 17.54 -14.84 -15.36
N THR A 94 17.61 -14.54 -14.06
CA THR A 94 18.71 -14.98 -13.17
C THR A 94 18.84 -16.51 -13.20
N CYS A 95 17.73 -17.22 -12.98
CA CYS A 95 17.68 -18.69 -12.97
C CYS A 95 18.01 -19.26 -14.36
N ALA A 96 17.42 -18.73 -15.43
CA ALA A 96 17.65 -19.18 -16.80
C ALA A 96 19.13 -19.09 -17.21
N ILE A 97 19.83 -18.01 -16.83
CA ILE A 97 21.26 -17.84 -17.15
C ILE A 97 22.16 -18.71 -16.26
N ALA A 98 21.82 -18.86 -14.98
CA ALA A 98 22.60 -19.64 -14.02
C ALA A 98 22.56 -21.17 -14.29
N TRP A 99 21.45 -21.66 -14.86
CA TRP A 99 21.20 -23.08 -15.13
C TRP A 99 21.27 -23.46 -16.62
N ARG A 100 21.71 -22.54 -17.49
CA ARG A 100 21.66 -22.69 -18.95
C ARG A 100 22.42 -23.89 -19.49
N ALA A 101 23.48 -24.35 -18.82
CA ALA A 101 24.30 -25.48 -19.28
C ALA A 101 23.76 -26.84 -18.78
N GLU A 102 22.98 -26.82 -17.70
CA GLU A 102 22.51 -28.00 -16.96
C GLU A 102 21.02 -28.31 -17.22
N SER A 103 20.23 -27.31 -17.65
CA SER A 103 18.80 -27.42 -17.93
C SER A 103 18.45 -27.01 -19.38
N ALA A 104 17.71 -27.89 -20.06
CA ALA A 104 17.12 -27.59 -21.36
C ALA A 104 16.02 -26.52 -21.26
N THR A 105 15.24 -26.51 -20.17
CA THR A 105 14.19 -25.51 -19.89
C THR A 105 14.81 -24.12 -19.74
N ALA A 106 15.88 -24.00 -18.94
CA ALA A 106 16.64 -22.78 -18.77
C ALA A 106 17.24 -22.28 -20.09
N ASN A 107 17.84 -23.16 -20.88
CA ASN A 107 18.37 -22.81 -22.20
C ASN A 107 17.29 -22.32 -23.19
N CYS A 108 16.05 -22.84 -23.10
CA CYS A 108 14.93 -22.33 -23.89
C CYS A 108 14.35 -21.01 -23.34
N ALA A 109 14.42 -20.79 -22.02
CA ALA A 109 13.89 -19.61 -21.36
C ALA A 109 14.74 -18.34 -21.59
N VAL A 110 16.07 -18.46 -21.64
CA VAL A 110 16.98 -17.31 -21.85
C VAL A 110 16.57 -16.42 -23.05
N PRO A 111 16.42 -16.92 -24.28
CA PRO A 111 16.07 -16.05 -25.41
C PRO A 111 14.69 -15.40 -25.26
N VAL A 112 13.70 -16.10 -24.67
CA VAL A 112 12.35 -15.56 -24.46
C VAL A 112 12.36 -14.39 -23.47
N LEU A 113 13.13 -14.52 -22.39
CA LEU A 113 13.26 -13.48 -21.37
C LEU A 113 14.10 -12.30 -21.87
N VAL A 114 15.18 -12.55 -22.63
CA VAL A 114 15.97 -11.48 -23.26
C VAL A 114 15.14 -10.69 -24.29
N GLU A 115 14.36 -11.37 -25.14
CA GLU A 115 13.47 -10.70 -26.10
C GLU A 115 12.42 -9.83 -25.40
N HIS A 116 11.87 -10.29 -24.26
CA HIS A 116 10.99 -9.46 -23.44
C HIS A 116 11.68 -8.18 -22.96
N PHE A 117 12.91 -8.25 -22.44
CA PHE A 117 13.64 -7.05 -22.02
C PHE A 117 13.99 -6.11 -23.19
N HIS A 118 14.21 -6.66 -24.39
CA HIS A 118 14.39 -5.88 -25.61
C HIS A 118 13.09 -5.16 -26.02
N HIS A 119 11.98 -5.88 -26.15
CA HIS A 119 10.68 -5.30 -26.52
C HIS A 119 10.10 -4.33 -25.48
N GLU A 120 10.32 -4.56 -24.18
CA GLU A 120 9.67 -3.75 -23.13
C GLU A 120 10.50 -2.56 -22.66
N TYR A 121 11.83 -2.60 -22.83
CA TYR A 121 12.75 -1.58 -22.32
C TYR A 121 13.83 -1.15 -23.33
N GLY A 122 13.89 -1.72 -24.54
CA GLY A 122 14.93 -1.40 -25.52
C GLY A 122 16.32 -1.85 -25.07
N LEU A 123 16.42 -2.99 -24.39
CA LEU A 123 17.67 -3.51 -23.82
C LEU A 123 18.15 -4.76 -24.54
N ILE A 124 19.36 -4.69 -25.10
CA ILE A 124 20.04 -5.80 -25.75
C ILE A 124 20.94 -6.47 -24.69
N ILE A 125 20.57 -7.67 -24.24
CA ILE A 125 21.25 -8.39 -23.15
C ILE A 125 22.15 -9.49 -23.71
N ASP A 126 23.47 -9.31 -23.63
CA ASP A 126 24.46 -10.34 -23.94
C ASP A 126 24.75 -11.17 -22.67
N THR A 127 24.13 -12.36 -22.60
CA THR A 127 24.26 -13.28 -21.45
C THR A 127 25.58 -14.08 -21.44
N ASP A 128 26.37 -14.03 -22.51
CA ASP A 128 27.67 -14.70 -22.60
C ASP A 128 28.82 -13.77 -22.19
N ARG A 129 28.80 -12.52 -22.69
CA ARG A 129 29.75 -11.48 -22.31
C ARG A 129 29.38 -10.77 -21.01
N VAL A 130 28.17 -11.01 -20.51
CA VAL A 130 27.62 -10.38 -19.29
C VAL A 130 27.61 -8.85 -19.48
N ARG A 131 26.92 -8.39 -20.53
CA ARG A 131 26.78 -6.97 -20.91
C ARG A 131 25.33 -6.65 -21.25
N ILE A 132 24.92 -5.42 -21.01
CA ILE A 132 23.67 -4.85 -21.52
C ILE A 132 24.04 -3.63 -22.38
N GLU A 133 23.40 -3.51 -23.54
CA GLU A 133 23.50 -2.38 -24.46
C GLU A 133 22.10 -1.81 -24.70
N ARG A 134 22.00 -0.53 -25.05
CA ARG A 134 20.73 0.11 -25.41
C ARG A 134 20.45 -0.09 -26.89
N ASP A 135 19.22 -0.41 -27.23
CA ASP A 135 18.71 -0.24 -28.59
C ASP A 135 18.42 1.26 -28.84
N HIS A 136 19.21 1.86 -29.73
CA HIS A 136 19.06 3.28 -30.10
C HIS A 136 17.87 3.56 -31.03
N GLU A 137 17.25 2.53 -31.63
CA GLU A 137 16.07 2.65 -32.48
C GLU A 137 14.76 2.48 -31.70
N PHE A 138 14.84 2.14 -30.40
CA PHE A 138 13.68 1.85 -29.55
C PHE A 138 12.85 3.10 -29.18
N ASP A 139 11.58 3.13 -29.60
CA ASP A 139 10.62 4.17 -29.19
C ASP A 139 10.13 3.94 -27.75
N ILE A 140 10.91 4.43 -26.80
CA ILE A 140 10.61 4.46 -25.37
C ILE A 140 9.26 5.15 -25.10
N THR A 141 9.05 6.33 -25.70
CA THR A 141 7.91 7.20 -25.38
C THR A 141 6.62 6.60 -25.88
N GLY A 142 6.60 6.08 -27.11
CA GLY A 142 5.48 5.33 -27.67
C GLY A 142 5.19 4.06 -26.88
N THR A 143 6.22 3.28 -26.53
CA THR A 143 6.06 2.02 -25.79
C THR A 143 5.51 2.25 -24.37
N TYR A 144 6.10 3.16 -23.59
CA TYR A 144 5.60 3.50 -22.25
C TYR A 144 4.18 4.06 -22.30
N SER A 145 3.88 4.95 -23.26
CA SER A 145 2.53 5.51 -23.45
C SER A 145 1.51 4.44 -23.83
N ALA A 146 1.87 3.51 -24.72
CA ALA A 146 1.03 2.39 -25.13
C ALA A 146 0.76 1.43 -23.95
N ARG A 147 1.76 1.16 -23.10
CA ARG A 147 1.59 0.38 -21.86
C ARG A 147 0.63 1.05 -20.88
N LEU A 148 0.81 2.35 -20.61
CA LEU A 148 -0.06 3.14 -19.74
C LEU A 148 -1.53 3.13 -20.23
N VAL A 149 -1.73 3.31 -21.54
CA VAL A 149 -3.06 3.23 -22.17
C VAL A 149 -3.63 1.80 -22.07
N THR A 150 -2.84 0.78 -22.37
CA THR A 150 -3.27 -0.63 -22.33
C THR A 150 -3.66 -1.07 -20.92
N ALA A 151 -2.87 -0.71 -19.91
CA ALA A 151 -3.17 -1.00 -18.50
C ALA A 151 -4.48 -0.32 -18.05
N ARG A 152 -4.68 0.95 -18.39
CA ARG A 152 -5.93 1.69 -18.11
C ARG A 152 -7.14 1.10 -18.83
N LEU A 153 -6.99 0.69 -20.08
CA LEU A 153 -8.05 0.04 -20.87
C LEU A 153 -8.40 -1.34 -20.33
N ALA A 154 -7.42 -2.15 -19.94
CA ALA A 154 -7.63 -3.45 -19.32
C ALA A 154 -8.42 -3.33 -18.01
N ARG A 155 -7.97 -2.46 -17.08
CA ARG A 155 -8.69 -2.13 -15.84
C ARG A 155 -10.10 -1.63 -16.10
N SER A 156 -10.29 -0.76 -17.10
CA SER A 156 -11.60 -0.24 -17.50
C SER A 156 -12.54 -1.35 -17.99
N ALA A 157 -12.03 -2.26 -18.83
CA ALA A 157 -12.78 -3.40 -19.32
C ALA A 157 -13.14 -4.38 -18.19
N ASP A 158 -12.20 -4.62 -17.27
CA ASP A 158 -12.37 -5.52 -16.13
C ASP A 158 -13.34 -4.97 -15.08
N ALA A 159 -13.29 -3.67 -14.81
CA ALA A 159 -14.27 -2.95 -14.01
C ALA A 159 -15.70 -3.13 -14.55
N VAL A 160 -15.91 -2.87 -15.85
CA VAL A 160 -17.23 -3.02 -16.50
C VAL A 160 -17.66 -4.49 -16.53
N ARG A 161 -16.74 -5.42 -16.80
CA ARG A 161 -16.97 -6.88 -16.80
C ARG A 161 -17.41 -7.37 -15.42
N ALA A 162 -16.72 -6.96 -14.35
CA ALA A 162 -17.08 -7.30 -12.98
C ALA A 162 -18.43 -6.70 -12.57
N GLY A 163 -18.70 -5.44 -12.92
CA GLY A 163 -19.99 -4.79 -12.69
C GLY A 163 -21.15 -5.53 -13.37
N ARG A 164 -20.98 -5.98 -14.61
CA ARG A 164 -21.98 -6.79 -15.34
C ARG A 164 -22.19 -8.17 -14.70
N LEU A 165 -21.14 -8.86 -14.29
CA LEU A 165 -21.24 -10.14 -13.59
C LEU A 165 -21.92 -10.02 -12.21
N MET A 166 -21.72 -8.90 -11.51
CA MET A 166 -22.47 -8.59 -10.27
C MET A 166 -23.94 -8.29 -10.57
N LEU A 167 -24.23 -7.55 -11.64
CA LEU A 167 -25.59 -7.24 -12.08
C LEU A 167 -26.38 -8.51 -12.45
N GLU A 168 -25.79 -9.41 -13.25
CA GLU A 168 -26.40 -10.70 -13.63
C GLU A 168 -26.82 -11.55 -12.42
N ARG A 169 -26.08 -11.45 -11.30
CA ARG A 169 -26.34 -12.18 -10.05
C ARG A 169 -27.31 -11.47 -9.09
N THR A 170 -27.56 -10.17 -9.27
CA THR A 170 -28.31 -9.35 -8.32
C THR A 170 -29.57 -8.69 -8.90
N ALA A 171 -29.69 -8.65 -10.22
CA ALA A 171 -30.89 -8.15 -10.88
C ALA A 171 -32.09 -9.06 -10.59
N PRO A 172 -33.30 -8.50 -10.36
CA PRO A 172 -34.50 -9.27 -10.07
C PRO A 172 -34.98 -10.12 -11.26
N THR A 173 -34.60 -9.76 -12.49
CA THR A 173 -34.91 -10.53 -13.70
C THR A 173 -33.79 -10.40 -14.75
N PRO A 174 -33.64 -11.36 -15.68
CA PRO A 174 -32.69 -11.24 -16.80
C PRO A 174 -32.95 -10.03 -17.71
N ALA A 175 -34.21 -9.59 -17.85
CA ALA A 175 -34.56 -8.42 -18.65
C ALA A 175 -34.05 -7.11 -18.01
N VAL A 176 -34.13 -6.99 -16.68
CA VAL A 176 -33.52 -5.89 -15.93
C VAL A 176 -31.99 -5.95 -16.05
N ALA A 177 -31.38 -7.13 -15.92
CA ALA A 177 -29.93 -7.30 -16.11
C ALA A 177 -29.47 -6.82 -17.50
N ALA A 178 -30.14 -7.27 -18.57
CA ALA A 178 -29.80 -6.88 -19.94
C ALA A 178 -29.93 -5.36 -20.18
N THR A 179 -30.98 -4.74 -19.63
CA THR A 179 -31.22 -3.29 -19.77
C THR A 179 -30.17 -2.49 -18.97
N ALA A 180 -29.92 -2.86 -17.73
CA ALA A 180 -28.99 -2.16 -16.85
C ALA A 180 -27.50 -2.40 -17.21
N ALA A 181 -27.15 -3.50 -17.91
CA ALA A 181 -25.78 -3.78 -18.33
C ALA A 181 -25.20 -2.77 -19.33
N ALA A 182 -26.07 -2.05 -20.06
CA ALA A 182 -25.72 -0.95 -20.94
C ALA A 182 -25.44 0.37 -20.18
N LEU A 183 -25.88 0.48 -18.92
CA LEU A 183 -25.74 1.67 -18.06
C LEU A 183 -24.46 1.62 -17.20
N ILE A 184 -23.74 0.49 -17.24
CA ILE A 184 -22.46 0.31 -16.53
C ILE A 184 -21.34 0.93 -17.37
N THR A 185 -20.82 2.06 -16.88
CA THR A 185 -19.70 2.81 -17.46
C THR A 185 -18.63 3.05 -16.40
N VAL A 186 -17.37 3.22 -16.81
CA VAL A 186 -16.29 3.58 -15.88
C VAL A 186 -16.53 4.99 -15.32
N PRO A 187 -16.74 5.16 -13.99
CA PRO A 187 -16.92 6.46 -13.37
C PRO A 187 -15.57 7.15 -13.18
N ARG A 188 -15.49 8.46 -13.40
CA ARG A 188 -14.25 9.25 -13.28
C ARG A 188 -14.11 9.94 -11.92
N ASN A 189 -15.18 10.03 -11.16
CA ASN A 189 -15.26 10.74 -9.88
C ASN A 189 -16.47 10.24 -9.04
N ALA A 190 -16.55 10.65 -7.77
CA ALA A 190 -17.61 10.22 -6.86
C ALA A 190 -19.05 10.62 -7.27
N ASN A 191 -19.24 11.67 -8.09
CA ASN A 191 -20.56 12.02 -8.63
C ASN A 191 -20.97 11.06 -9.76
N ASP A 192 -20.04 10.60 -10.59
CA ASP A 192 -20.31 9.57 -11.60
C ASP A 192 -20.71 8.24 -10.94
N VAL A 193 -20.11 7.90 -9.80
CA VAL A 193 -20.50 6.72 -8.98
C VAL A 193 -21.95 6.85 -8.49
N ARG A 194 -22.31 8.01 -7.92
CA ARG A 194 -23.69 8.33 -7.49
C ARG A 194 -24.68 8.27 -8.66
N ALA A 195 -24.31 8.86 -9.80
CA ALA A 195 -25.12 8.89 -11.00
C ALA A 195 -25.37 7.47 -11.53
N MET A 196 -24.33 6.65 -11.67
CA MET A 196 -24.45 5.25 -12.08
C MET A 196 -25.33 4.45 -11.11
N ALA A 197 -25.11 4.55 -9.78
CA ALA A 197 -25.93 3.84 -8.80
C ALA A 197 -27.42 4.21 -8.92
N ARG A 198 -27.72 5.51 -9.07
CA ARG A 198 -29.07 6.02 -9.29
C ARG A 198 -29.68 5.54 -10.62
N THR A 199 -28.91 5.57 -11.71
CA THR A 199 -29.38 5.12 -13.03
C THR A 199 -29.65 3.60 -13.06
N LEU A 200 -28.86 2.81 -12.33
CA LEU A 200 -29.15 1.38 -12.10
C LEU A 200 -30.44 1.18 -11.29
N TYR A 201 -30.68 2.01 -10.27
CA TYR A 201 -31.93 1.99 -9.49
C TYR A 201 -33.16 2.35 -10.33
N GLU A 202 -33.07 3.41 -11.15
CA GLU A 202 -34.12 3.80 -12.10
C GLU A 202 -34.40 2.72 -13.17
N ALA A 203 -33.40 1.87 -13.48
CA ALA A 203 -33.55 0.68 -14.34
C ALA A 203 -34.10 -0.56 -13.62
N GLY A 204 -34.44 -0.49 -12.33
CA GLY A 204 -35.05 -1.58 -11.56
C GLY A 204 -34.08 -2.47 -10.79
N VAL A 205 -32.81 -2.10 -10.66
CA VAL A 205 -31.87 -2.73 -9.73
C VAL A 205 -32.15 -2.24 -8.30
N SER A 206 -32.02 -3.07 -7.27
CA SER A 206 -32.17 -2.58 -5.89
C SER A 206 -31.08 -1.57 -5.55
N ASP A 207 -31.40 -0.51 -4.80
CA ASP A 207 -30.47 0.59 -4.48
C ASP A 207 -29.13 0.07 -3.90
N ARG A 208 -29.19 -0.84 -2.92
CA ARG A 208 -28.00 -1.51 -2.36
C ARG A 208 -27.15 -2.25 -3.40
N ALA A 209 -27.78 -2.92 -4.37
CA ALA A 209 -27.05 -3.63 -5.43
C ALA A 209 -26.48 -2.65 -6.47
N GLY A 210 -27.24 -1.63 -6.85
CA GLY A 210 -26.78 -0.55 -7.75
C GLY A 210 -25.56 0.17 -7.18
N TRP A 211 -25.58 0.50 -5.89
CA TRP A 211 -24.44 1.05 -5.16
C TRP A 211 -23.25 0.08 -5.10
N ALA A 212 -23.47 -1.19 -4.80
CA ALA A 212 -22.39 -2.17 -4.74
C ALA A 212 -21.71 -2.39 -6.11
N ILE A 213 -22.50 -2.40 -7.20
CA ILE A 213 -22.00 -2.45 -8.58
C ILE A 213 -21.22 -1.18 -8.90
N ALA A 214 -21.80 0.00 -8.65
CA ALA A 214 -21.16 1.28 -8.95
C ALA A 214 -19.83 1.47 -8.20
N PHE A 215 -19.80 1.10 -6.91
CA PHE A 215 -18.58 1.06 -6.11
C PHE A 215 -17.54 0.11 -6.70
N CYS A 216 -17.95 -1.09 -7.14
CA CYS A 216 -17.03 -2.09 -7.68
C CYS A 216 -16.37 -1.65 -8.99
N VAL A 217 -17.15 -1.05 -9.89
CA VAL A 217 -16.63 -0.50 -11.15
C VAL A 217 -15.66 0.65 -10.86
N ALA A 218 -16.01 1.56 -9.94
CA ALA A 218 -15.12 2.64 -9.52
C ALA A 218 -13.80 2.12 -8.91
N TYR A 219 -13.91 1.13 -8.02
CA TYR A 219 -12.80 0.51 -7.34
C TYR A 219 -11.82 -0.18 -8.31
N LEU A 220 -12.33 -1.02 -9.23
CA LEU A 220 -11.51 -1.72 -10.22
C LEU A 220 -10.87 -0.77 -11.25
N ALA A 221 -11.53 0.36 -11.55
CA ALA A 221 -10.98 1.39 -12.41
C ALA A 221 -9.89 2.27 -11.72
N GLY A 222 -9.62 2.09 -10.43
CA GLY A 222 -8.70 2.92 -9.66
C GLY A 222 -9.29 4.25 -9.16
N HIS A 223 -10.60 4.45 -9.28
CA HIS A 223 -11.32 5.66 -8.86
C HIS A 223 -12.02 5.46 -7.51
N GLY A 224 -11.28 4.95 -6.52
CA GLY A 224 -11.78 4.73 -5.16
C GLY A 224 -11.79 5.97 -4.25
N ASP A 225 -11.08 7.04 -4.64
CA ASP A 225 -10.95 8.26 -3.84
C ASP A 225 -12.25 9.07 -3.77
N GLY A 226 -12.49 9.68 -2.61
CA GLY A 226 -13.70 10.47 -2.34
C GLY A 226 -14.97 9.67 -2.03
N ILE A 227 -14.91 8.34 -1.98
CA ILE A 227 -16.03 7.52 -1.50
C ILE A 227 -15.93 7.34 0.01
N ASP A 228 -16.95 7.80 0.74
CA ASP A 228 -17.05 7.55 2.19
C ASP A 228 -17.23 6.05 2.48
N LEU A 229 -16.21 5.42 3.08
CA LEU A 229 -16.19 4.00 3.41
C LEU A 229 -17.19 3.62 4.51
N ALA A 230 -17.44 4.51 5.46
CA ALA A 230 -18.38 4.29 6.55
C ALA A 230 -19.83 4.37 6.06
N ALA A 231 -20.13 5.31 5.14
CA ALA A 231 -21.48 5.49 4.63
C ALA A 231 -21.84 4.57 3.43
N ASN A 232 -20.91 4.40 2.47
CA ASN A 232 -21.27 3.92 1.12
C ASN A 232 -20.52 2.66 0.65
N SER A 233 -19.47 2.19 1.35
CA SER A 233 -18.67 1.06 0.88
C SER A 233 -19.32 -0.31 1.21
N PRO A 234 -19.66 -1.14 0.19
CA PRO A 234 -20.28 -2.44 0.39
C PRO A 234 -19.33 -3.44 1.05
N VAL A 235 -19.82 -4.21 2.01
CA VAL A 235 -19.13 -5.40 2.52
C VAL A 235 -19.59 -6.59 1.69
N LEU A 236 -18.66 -7.20 0.94
CA LEU A 236 -18.93 -8.33 0.04
C LEU A 236 -18.16 -9.61 0.43
N VAL A 237 -17.31 -9.51 1.44
CA VAL A 237 -16.51 -10.61 1.99
C VAL A 237 -17.27 -11.20 3.17
N ASP A 238 -17.27 -12.54 3.29
CA ASP A 238 -17.87 -13.22 4.44
C ASP A 238 -17.03 -12.92 5.71
N PRO A 239 -17.60 -12.34 6.78
CA PRO A 239 -16.89 -12.08 8.03
C PRO A 239 -16.25 -13.33 8.65
N VAL A 240 -16.81 -14.52 8.40
CA VAL A 240 -16.24 -15.80 8.84
C VAL A 240 -14.93 -16.10 8.11
N ASP A 241 -14.89 -15.88 6.80
CA ASP A 241 -13.70 -16.15 5.99
C ASP A 241 -12.58 -15.14 6.29
N GLU A 242 -12.92 -13.87 6.52
CA GLU A 242 -11.98 -12.86 7.00
C GLU A 242 -11.44 -13.21 8.40
N ALA A 243 -12.32 -13.60 9.34
CA ALA A 243 -11.92 -14.01 10.68
C ALA A 243 -10.99 -15.22 10.69
N ARG A 244 -11.19 -16.21 9.80
CA ARG A 244 -10.30 -17.37 9.67
C ARG A 244 -8.88 -16.97 9.30
N GLY A 245 -8.70 -16.15 8.26
CA GLY A 245 -7.37 -15.69 7.83
C GLY A 245 -6.68 -14.88 8.93
N GLU A 246 -7.43 -13.97 9.56
CA GLU A 246 -6.91 -13.05 10.59
C GLU A 246 -6.57 -13.75 11.92
N ILE A 247 -7.30 -14.80 12.30
CA ILE A 247 -6.95 -15.66 13.45
C ILE A 247 -5.72 -16.51 13.12
N ALA A 248 -5.65 -17.09 11.92
CA ALA A 248 -4.49 -17.90 11.50
C ALA A 248 -3.19 -17.08 11.51
N GLU A 249 -3.23 -15.83 11.04
CA GLU A 249 -2.10 -14.89 11.10
C GLU A 249 -1.74 -14.46 12.54
N GLN A 250 -2.72 -14.13 13.38
CA GLN A 250 -2.44 -13.79 14.79
C GLN A 250 -1.78 -14.92 15.56
N ILE A 251 -2.14 -16.18 15.28
CA ILE A 251 -1.49 -17.36 15.85
C ILE A 251 -0.10 -17.55 15.22
N ARG A 252 0.05 -17.35 13.90
CA ARG A 252 1.34 -17.45 13.18
C ARG A 252 2.40 -16.50 13.72
N ARG A 253 2.04 -15.26 14.08
CA ARG A 253 2.94 -14.24 14.66
C ARG A 253 3.52 -14.61 16.04
N ILE A 254 2.97 -15.63 16.72
CA ILE A 254 3.55 -16.16 17.96
C ILE A 254 4.73 -17.08 17.64
N LEU A 255 4.61 -17.91 16.60
CA LEU A 255 5.66 -18.85 16.18
C LEU A 255 6.74 -18.18 15.33
N ASN A 256 6.33 -17.27 14.45
CA ASN A 256 7.21 -16.50 13.57
C ASN A 256 6.94 -15.01 13.85
N PRO A 257 7.47 -14.44 14.94
CA PRO A 257 7.40 -13.02 15.18
C PRO A 257 8.12 -12.27 14.06
N ASP A 258 7.60 -11.10 13.71
CA ASP A 258 8.18 -10.25 12.67
C ASP A 258 9.57 -9.77 13.14
N PRO A 259 10.67 -10.06 12.43
CA PRO A 259 12.02 -9.72 12.88
C PRO A 259 12.26 -8.21 12.96
N ASN A 260 11.40 -7.41 12.31
CA ASN A 260 11.43 -5.94 12.34
C ASN A 260 10.50 -5.35 13.43
N ASP A 261 9.71 -6.16 14.11
CA ASP A 261 8.91 -5.73 15.26
C ASP A 261 9.76 -5.78 16.53
N PHE A 262 10.36 -4.64 16.88
CA PHE A 262 11.14 -4.45 18.12
C PHE A 262 10.31 -4.59 19.42
N SER A 263 8.99 -4.82 19.33
CA SER A 263 8.16 -5.09 20.50
C SER A 263 8.30 -6.54 21.01
N ASN A 264 7.94 -6.77 22.27
CA ASN A 264 7.96 -8.13 22.84
C ASN A 264 6.98 -9.03 22.08
N PRO A 265 7.42 -10.19 21.53
CA PRO A 265 6.58 -11.04 20.70
C PRO A 265 5.26 -11.40 21.40
N PRO A 266 4.15 -11.49 20.64
CA PRO A 266 2.85 -11.73 21.22
C PRO A 266 2.81 -13.12 21.87
N THR A 267 2.41 -13.18 23.14
CA THR A 267 2.20 -14.47 23.82
C THR A 267 0.79 -14.99 23.56
N PRO A 268 0.53 -16.31 23.67
CA PRO A 268 -0.81 -16.86 23.51
C PRO A 268 -1.87 -16.19 24.40
N ALA A 269 -1.48 -15.84 25.65
CA ALA A 269 -2.33 -15.12 26.58
C ALA A 269 -2.64 -13.67 26.13
N LYS A 270 -1.66 -12.95 25.55
CA LYS A 270 -1.90 -11.61 24.97
C LYS A 270 -2.87 -11.70 23.78
N VAL A 271 -2.69 -12.69 22.89
CA VAL A 271 -3.57 -12.88 21.73
C VAL A 271 -5.00 -13.20 22.16
N LEU A 272 -5.21 -14.13 23.11
CA LEU A 272 -6.53 -14.43 23.68
C LEU A 272 -7.20 -13.22 24.35
N ALA A 273 -6.41 -12.37 25.03
CA ALA A 273 -6.92 -11.18 25.71
C ALA A 273 -7.25 -10.02 24.75
N SER A 274 -6.64 -9.99 23.55
CA SER A 274 -6.85 -8.93 22.56
C SER A 274 -8.33 -8.74 22.20
N ARG A 275 -8.70 -7.53 21.78
CA ARG A 275 -10.07 -7.21 21.35
C ARG A 275 -10.33 -7.84 19.97
N GLU A 276 -9.30 -7.80 19.13
CA GLU A 276 -9.27 -8.16 17.73
C GLU A 276 -9.47 -9.67 17.55
N PHE A 277 -8.76 -10.49 18.32
CA PHE A 277 -8.95 -11.95 18.34
C PHE A 277 -10.36 -12.31 18.83
N ARG A 278 -10.82 -11.71 19.94
CA ARG A 278 -12.15 -12.00 20.52
C ARG A 278 -13.30 -11.59 19.59
N GLN A 279 -13.19 -10.47 18.89
CA GLN A 279 -14.17 -10.05 17.88
C GLN A 279 -14.17 -11.00 16.67
N SER A 280 -12.99 -11.41 16.19
CA SER A 280 -12.87 -12.39 15.09
C SER A 280 -13.45 -13.75 15.48
N MET A 281 -13.16 -14.22 16.69
CA MET A 281 -13.72 -15.46 17.25
C MET A 281 -15.24 -15.39 17.39
N ALA A 282 -15.81 -14.21 17.67
CA ALA A 282 -17.25 -14.06 17.93
C ALA A 282 -18.16 -14.19 16.69
N VAL A 283 -17.60 -14.20 15.47
CA VAL A 283 -18.34 -14.53 14.23
C VAL A 283 -18.13 -15.98 13.77
N LEU A 284 -17.23 -16.74 14.40
CA LEU A 284 -16.94 -18.13 14.04
C LEU A 284 -17.94 -19.14 14.62
N SER A 285 -18.10 -20.26 13.92
CA SER A 285 -18.86 -21.42 14.40
C SER A 285 -18.24 -22.05 15.66
N ASP A 286 -19.04 -22.73 16.48
CA ASP A 286 -18.55 -23.44 17.69
C ASP A 286 -17.44 -24.46 17.41
N SER A 287 -17.42 -25.06 16.22
CA SER A 287 -16.36 -25.96 15.77
C SER A 287 -15.09 -25.19 15.39
N ASP A 288 -15.23 -24.09 14.65
CA ASP A 288 -14.09 -23.25 14.24
C ASP A 288 -13.44 -22.56 15.46
N ARG A 289 -14.25 -22.08 16.42
CA ARG A 289 -13.78 -21.53 17.69
C ARG A 289 -12.97 -22.56 18.48
N ARG A 290 -13.52 -23.76 18.69
CA ARG A 290 -12.83 -24.84 19.42
C ARG A 290 -11.52 -25.24 18.73
N LEU A 291 -11.50 -25.29 17.41
CA LEU A 291 -10.30 -25.57 16.63
C LEU A 291 -9.21 -24.51 16.88
N ALA A 292 -9.54 -23.23 16.69
CA ALA A 292 -8.60 -22.12 16.92
C ALA A 292 -8.06 -22.09 18.37
N GLU A 293 -8.93 -22.32 19.37
CA GLU A 293 -8.51 -22.42 20.76
C GLU A 293 -7.60 -23.63 21.04
N SER A 294 -7.89 -24.81 20.47
CA SER A 294 -6.99 -25.97 20.62
C SER A 294 -5.63 -25.70 19.98
N THR A 295 -5.61 -25.15 18.76
CA THR A 295 -4.38 -24.80 18.06
C THR A 295 -3.53 -23.80 18.84
N LEU A 296 -4.16 -22.82 19.50
CA LEU A 296 -3.45 -21.83 20.31
C LEU A 296 -2.98 -22.37 21.67
N ARG A 297 -3.66 -23.39 22.23
CA ARG A 297 -3.20 -24.10 23.44
C ARG A 297 -2.05 -25.05 23.14
N ASP A 298 -2.09 -25.72 22.00
CA ASP A 298 -1.09 -26.69 21.55
C ASP A 298 0.06 -26.01 20.79
N ILE A 299 0.15 -24.67 20.80
CA ILE A 299 1.03 -23.89 19.93
C ILE A 299 2.52 -24.23 20.12
N ASP A 300 2.95 -24.47 21.36
CA ASP A 300 4.32 -24.83 21.73
C ASP A 300 4.74 -26.21 21.17
N ALA A 301 3.79 -27.04 20.71
CA ALA A 301 4.07 -28.32 20.05
C ALA A 301 4.37 -28.18 18.54
N PHE A 302 4.10 -27.02 17.93
CA PHE A 302 4.35 -26.79 16.50
C PHE A 302 5.73 -26.15 16.26
N THR A 303 6.63 -26.92 15.66
CA THR A 303 7.91 -26.41 15.13
C THR A 303 7.77 -26.12 13.64
N GLY A 304 7.03 -25.06 13.29
CA GLY A 304 6.83 -24.63 11.90
C GLY A 304 5.45 -24.03 11.61
N THR A 305 4.92 -24.28 10.41
CA THR A 305 3.66 -23.69 9.93
C THR A 305 2.44 -24.30 10.64
N VAL A 306 1.63 -23.45 11.28
CA VAL A 306 0.35 -23.88 11.86
C VAL A 306 -0.62 -24.32 10.76
N PRO A 307 -1.16 -25.56 10.78
CA PRO A 307 -2.09 -26.05 9.77
C PRO A 307 -3.53 -25.54 10.00
N LEU A 308 -3.69 -24.32 10.50
CA LEU A 308 -4.99 -23.69 10.71
C LEU A 308 -5.32 -22.79 9.51
N TRP A 309 -6.30 -23.22 8.72
CA TRP A 309 -6.88 -22.41 7.63
C TRP A 309 -5.84 -21.78 6.69
N SER A 310 -4.78 -22.52 6.34
CA SER A 310 -3.65 -22.01 5.54
C SER A 310 -4.01 -21.45 4.15
N SER A 311 -5.19 -21.78 3.63
CA SER A 311 -5.76 -21.22 2.40
C SER A 311 -6.38 -19.83 2.57
N TYR A 312 -6.66 -19.39 3.80
CA TYR A 312 -7.30 -18.11 4.09
C TYR A 312 -6.25 -17.02 4.32
N VAL A 313 -6.41 -15.90 3.62
CA VAL A 313 -5.46 -14.79 3.63
C VAL A 313 -5.87 -13.78 4.70
N ALA A 314 -4.95 -13.41 5.59
CA ALA A 314 -5.13 -12.27 6.48
C ALA A 314 -5.03 -10.97 5.68
N ARG A 315 -6.04 -10.12 5.78
CA ARG A 315 -6.08 -8.85 5.06
C ARG A 315 -5.03 -7.88 5.57
N SER A 316 -4.79 -7.87 6.88
CA SER A 316 -3.71 -7.10 7.51
C SER A 316 -2.31 -7.56 7.05
N GLN A 317 -2.13 -8.85 6.75
CA GLN A 317 -0.88 -9.35 6.17
C GLN A 317 -0.75 -8.94 4.70
N LEU A 318 -1.80 -9.16 3.90
CA LEU A 318 -1.84 -8.83 2.48
C LEU A 318 -1.63 -7.33 2.22
N ASP A 319 -2.28 -6.48 3.00
CA ASP A 319 -2.16 -5.02 2.94
C ASP A 319 -0.74 -4.53 3.31
N ARG A 320 -0.11 -5.12 4.34
CA ARG A 320 1.31 -4.88 4.63
C ARG A 320 2.19 -5.30 3.45
N MET A 321 2.00 -6.50 2.91
CA MET A 321 2.80 -7.01 1.79
C MET A 321 2.66 -6.17 0.52
N LEU A 322 1.44 -5.72 0.19
CA LEU A 322 1.18 -4.80 -0.94
C LEU A 322 1.85 -3.44 -0.71
N GLY A 323 1.77 -2.90 0.51
CA GLY A 323 2.44 -1.65 0.89
C GLY A 323 3.95 -1.74 0.74
N SER A 324 4.58 -2.75 1.36
CA SER A 324 6.02 -3.02 1.24
C SER A 324 6.45 -3.28 -0.20
N TYR A 325 5.63 -3.97 -1.00
CA TYR A 325 5.91 -4.22 -2.42
C TYR A 325 5.96 -2.91 -3.22
N CYS A 326 4.93 -2.07 -3.10
CA CYS A 326 4.85 -0.82 -3.86
C CYS A 326 5.90 0.21 -3.39
N ALA A 327 6.14 0.30 -2.08
CA ALA A 327 7.18 1.16 -1.52
C ALA A 327 8.58 0.71 -1.98
N GLY A 328 8.88 -0.60 -1.93
CA GLY A 328 10.14 -1.14 -2.43
C GLY A 328 10.33 -0.92 -3.93
N VAL A 329 9.29 -1.06 -4.74
CA VAL A 329 9.34 -0.75 -6.19
C VAL A 329 9.61 0.75 -6.42
N ALA A 330 9.02 1.65 -5.63
CA ALA A 330 9.33 3.08 -5.69
C ALA A 330 10.82 3.37 -5.37
N THR A 331 11.34 2.78 -4.28
CA THR A 331 12.77 2.85 -3.95
C THR A 331 13.67 2.35 -5.08
N LEU A 332 13.28 1.27 -5.76
CA LEU A 332 14.02 0.76 -6.92
C LEU A 332 13.95 1.70 -8.13
N HIS A 333 12.85 2.42 -8.34
CA HIS A 333 12.77 3.47 -9.37
C HIS A 333 13.66 4.67 -9.04
N ASP A 334 13.70 5.11 -7.79
CA ASP A 334 14.54 6.23 -7.38
C ASP A 334 16.03 5.88 -7.45
N TYR A 335 16.40 4.66 -7.08
CA TYR A 335 17.76 4.14 -7.29
C TYR A 335 18.11 3.94 -8.76
N ALA A 336 17.18 3.42 -9.59
CA ALA A 336 17.39 3.32 -11.03
C ALA A 336 17.65 4.70 -11.66
N ARG A 337 16.93 5.74 -11.20
CA ARG A 337 17.16 7.12 -11.65
C ARG A 337 18.51 7.66 -11.19
N SER A 338 18.93 7.40 -9.94
CA SER A 338 20.22 7.90 -9.44
C SER A 338 21.40 7.36 -10.27
N LEU A 339 21.37 6.07 -10.64
CA LEU A 339 22.35 5.45 -11.56
C LEU A 339 22.51 6.18 -12.90
N GLY A 340 21.43 6.77 -13.43
CA GLY A 340 21.45 7.54 -14.68
C GLY A 340 22.02 8.96 -14.56
N THR A 341 21.97 9.55 -13.37
CA THR A 341 22.30 10.98 -13.17
C THR A 341 23.78 11.28 -12.97
N ALA A 342 24.60 10.27 -12.66
CA ALA A 342 26.00 10.47 -12.29
C ALA A 342 26.91 9.32 -12.80
N PRO A 343 27.20 9.23 -14.11
CA PRO A 343 27.98 8.13 -14.70
C PRO A 343 29.41 8.00 -14.15
N ASP A 344 29.98 9.09 -13.62
CA ASP A 344 31.32 9.10 -13.00
C ASP A 344 31.30 8.81 -11.49
N HIS A 345 30.13 8.71 -10.85
CA HIS A 345 30.05 8.36 -9.43
C HIS A 345 30.17 6.83 -9.25
N PRO A 346 31.17 6.34 -8.50
CA PRO A 346 31.26 4.91 -8.21
C PRO A 346 30.07 4.50 -7.33
N VAL A 347 29.22 3.63 -7.86
CA VAL A 347 28.10 3.03 -7.12
C VAL A 347 28.59 2.40 -5.81
N ASP A 348 28.03 2.79 -4.67
CA ASP A 348 28.41 2.24 -3.38
C ASP A 348 28.18 0.71 -3.37
N PRO A 349 29.22 -0.11 -3.15
CA PRO A 349 29.08 -1.56 -3.07
C PRO A 349 28.12 -2.06 -1.96
N LEU A 350 27.87 -1.25 -0.91
CA LEU A 350 26.89 -1.57 0.14
C LEU A 350 25.46 -1.29 -0.33
N GLU A 351 25.22 -0.11 -0.92
CA GLU A 351 23.92 0.28 -1.47
C GLU A 351 23.49 -0.69 -2.59
N ARG A 352 24.37 -0.98 -3.56
CA ARG A 352 24.12 -1.97 -4.63
C ARG A 352 23.79 -3.37 -4.08
N ARG A 353 24.46 -3.79 -2.99
CA ARG A 353 24.18 -5.07 -2.33
C ARG A 353 22.78 -5.07 -1.71
N TRP A 354 22.41 -4.00 -1.04
CA TRP A 354 21.08 -3.85 -0.44
C TRP A 354 19.98 -3.86 -1.52
N ILE A 355 20.15 -3.10 -2.60
CA ILE A 355 19.24 -3.10 -3.76
C ILE A 355 19.12 -4.49 -4.41
N THR A 356 20.23 -5.22 -4.55
CA THR A 356 20.24 -6.60 -5.09
C THR A 356 19.44 -7.58 -4.22
N THR A 357 19.52 -7.42 -2.89
CA THR A 357 18.71 -8.16 -1.93
C THR A 357 17.23 -7.76 -2.04
N LEU A 358 16.93 -6.46 -2.04
CA LEU A 358 15.58 -5.91 -2.15
C LEU A 358 14.84 -6.40 -3.41
N VAL A 359 15.50 -6.45 -4.57
CA VAL A 359 14.91 -7.05 -5.79
C VAL A 359 14.51 -8.52 -5.59
N GLY A 360 15.29 -9.29 -4.82
CA GLY A 360 14.94 -10.67 -4.46
C GLY A 360 13.74 -10.75 -3.54
N GLU A 361 13.76 -9.99 -2.45
CA GLU A 361 12.68 -9.94 -1.45
C GLU A 361 11.36 -9.49 -2.09
N LEU A 362 11.40 -8.48 -2.97
CA LEU A 362 10.21 -8.00 -3.69
C LEU A 362 9.73 -9.01 -4.74
N ALA A 363 10.61 -9.76 -5.41
CA ALA A 363 10.21 -10.86 -6.27
C ALA A 363 9.48 -11.96 -5.46
N ASP A 364 9.98 -12.31 -4.28
CA ASP A 364 9.35 -13.30 -3.40
C ASP A 364 8.00 -12.82 -2.83
N VAL A 365 7.93 -11.57 -2.36
CA VAL A 365 6.66 -10.93 -1.97
C VAL A 365 5.69 -10.92 -3.15
N GLY A 366 6.14 -10.56 -4.35
CA GLY A 366 5.36 -10.59 -5.59
C GLY A 366 4.79 -11.99 -5.92
N ARG A 367 5.61 -13.05 -5.78
CA ARG A 367 5.17 -14.44 -5.96
C ARG A 367 4.09 -14.84 -4.96
N VAL A 368 4.24 -14.48 -3.68
CA VAL A 368 3.23 -14.76 -2.65
C VAL A 368 1.93 -13.97 -2.89
N LEU A 369 2.04 -12.69 -3.25
CA LEU A 369 0.90 -11.85 -3.62
C LEU A 369 0.13 -12.42 -4.83
N ASN A 370 0.85 -12.86 -5.87
CA ASN A 370 0.27 -13.53 -7.03
C ASN A 370 -0.45 -14.82 -6.58
N GLY A 371 0.20 -15.67 -5.78
CA GLY A 371 -0.41 -16.88 -5.20
C GLY A 371 -1.72 -16.62 -4.44
N TYR A 372 -1.81 -15.51 -3.70
CA TYR A 372 -3.04 -15.05 -3.05
C TYR A 372 -4.11 -14.55 -4.05
N ALA A 373 -3.73 -13.88 -5.13
CA ALA A 373 -4.66 -13.48 -6.19
C ALA A 373 -5.32 -14.72 -6.85
N TRP A 374 -4.53 -15.75 -7.17
CA TRP A 374 -5.05 -16.99 -7.78
C TRP A 374 -5.89 -17.83 -6.79
N THR A 375 -5.35 -18.12 -5.61
CA THR A 375 -5.87 -19.19 -4.73
C THR A 375 -6.37 -18.74 -3.36
N GLY A 376 -6.08 -17.50 -2.94
CA GLY A 376 -6.33 -17.00 -1.59
C GLY A 376 -7.82 -16.92 -1.22
N GLN A 377 -8.24 -17.66 -0.20
CA GLN A 377 -9.59 -17.60 0.38
C GLN A 377 -9.71 -16.36 1.30
N GLY A 378 -10.94 -15.86 1.47
CA GLY A 378 -11.19 -14.58 2.14
C GLY A 378 -11.06 -13.34 1.24
N LEU A 379 -10.72 -13.49 -0.04
CA LEU A 379 -10.68 -12.43 -1.06
C LEU A 379 -11.78 -12.62 -2.12
N ILE A 380 -12.43 -11.54 -2.53
CA ILE A 380 -13.35 -11.58 -3.69
C ILE A 380 -12.61 -11.38 -5.02
N SER A 381 -13.24 -11.74 -6.14
CA SER A 381 -12.65 -11.65 -7.48
C SER A 381 -12.13 -10.25 -7.83
N ALA A 382 -12.80 -9.18 -7.38
CA ALA A 382 -12.39 -7.81 -7.67
C ALA A 382 -11.11 -7.40 -6.92
N GLU A 383 -10.87 -7.95 -5.73
CA GLU A 383 -9.65 -7.68 -4.95
C GLU A 383 -8.47 -8.46 -5.50
N ARG A 384 -8.70 -9.71 -5.92
CA ARG A 384 -7.71 -10.53 -6.63
C ARG A 384 -7.25 -9.85 -7.93
N GLN A 385 -8.19 -9.34 -8.71
CA GLN A 385 -7.90 -8.53 -9.91
C GLN A 385 -7.11 -7.25 -9.57
N GLN A 386 -7.42 -6.55 -8.47
CA GLN A 386 -6.61 -5.41 -8.05
C GLN A 386 -5.17 -5.81 -7.66
N ILE A 387 -4.96 -6.94 -6.98
CA ILE A 387 -3.61 -7.46 -6.70
C ILE A 387 -2.85 -7.70 -8.01
N GLU A 388 -3.45 -8.41 -8.97
CA GLU A 388 -2.83 -8.63 -10.30
C GLU A 388 -2.53 -7.31 -11.03
N HIS A 389 -3.48 -6.37 -11.04
CA HIS A 389 -3.32 -5.07 -11.67
C HIS A 389 -2.25 -4.20 -11.00
N THR A 390 -2.01 -4.36 -9.69
CA THR A 390 -0.91 -3.71 -8.97
C THR A 390 0.42 -4.38 -9.25
N LEU A 391 0.52 -5.71 -9.20
CA LEU A 391 1.77 -6.41 -9.51
C LEU A 391 2.26 -6.13 -10.94
N ARG A 392 1.34 -5.98 -11.89
CA ARG A 392 1.62 -5.54 -13.27
C ARG A 392 1.84 -4.03 -13.39
N GLY A 393 1.18 -3.24 -12.55
CA GLY A 393 1.14 -1.77 -12.61
C GLY A 393 2.15 -1.03 -11.73
N ALA A 394 2.85 -1.69 -10.82
CA ALA A 394 3.78 -1.04 -9.88
C ALA A 394 4.90 -0.25 -10.58
N LEU A 395 5.33 -0.71 -11.77
CA LEU A 395 6.21 0.01 -12.70
C LEU A 395 5.75 1.41 -13.09
N LEU A 396 4.45 1.64 -13.09
CA LEU A 396 3.82 2.88 -13.55
C LEU A 396 3.62 3.86 -12.38
N GLY A 397 4.27 3.63 -11.24
CA GLY A 397 4.12 4.41 -10.02
C GLY A 397 2.74 4.25 -9.37
N GLU A 398 2.04 3.15 -9.65
CA GLU A 398 0.69 2.96 -9.13
C GLU A 398 0.68 2.61 -7.63
N PRO A 399 -0.18 3.25 -6.81
CA PRO A 399 -0.22 3.01 -5.38
C PRO A 399 -0.78 1.63 -5.05
N ALA A 400 -0.43 1.12 -3.86
CA ALA A 400 -0.96 -0.14 -3.33
C ALA A 400 -2.51 -0.13 -3.30
N PRO A 401 -3.16 -1.24 -3.73
CA PRO A 401 -4.60 -1.29 -3.86
C PRO A 401 -5.22 -1.49 -2.48
N ARG A 402 -6.12 -0.58 -2.13
CA ARG A 402 -6.82 -0.59 -0.84
C ARG A 402 -7.81 -1.75 -0.82
N LEU A 403 -7.87 -2.58 0.22
CA LEU A 403 -8.77 -3.75 0.24
C LEU A 403 -10.21 -3.37 0.69
N LEU A 404 -10.92 -2.62 -0.16
CA LEU A 404 -12.15 -1.89 0.22
C LEU A 404 -13.44 -2.72 0.26
N PHE A 405 -13.43 -4.03 0.02
CA PHE A 405 -14.63 -4.88 0.16
C PHE A 405 -14.69 -5.70 1.45
N ALA A 406 -13.65 -5.59 2.27
CA ALA A 406 -13.53 -6.20 3.59
C ALA A 406 -14.70 -5.87 4.53
N GLY A 407 -14.78 -6.61 5.63
CA GLY A 407 -15.66 -6.33 6.74
C GLY A 407 -15.37 -5.00 7.43
N GLU A 408 -16.33 -4.62 8.27
CA GLU A 408 -16.33 -3.39 9.08
C GLU A 408 -15.02 -3.16 9.83
N ARG A 409 -14.39 -4.23 10.37
CA ARG A 409 -13.18 -4.13 11.18
C ARG A 409 -11.98 -3.65 10.36
N PHE A 410 -11.68 -4.31 9.25
CA PHE A 410 -10.57 -3.92 8.38
C PHE A 410 -10.80 -2.53 7.76
N LYS A 411 -12.05 -2.18 7.41
CA LYS A 411 -12.40 -0.83 6.95
C LYS A 411 -12.17 0.24 8.01
N ALA A 412 -12.52 -0.04 9.27
CA ALA A 412 -12.28 0.87 10.39
C ALA A 412 -10.78 1.06 10.66
N GLU A 413 -9.99 -0.01 10.61
CA GLU A 413 -8.52 0.02 10.75
C GLU A 413 -7.87 0.79 9.59
N TYR A 414 -8.32 0.55 8.36
CA TYR A 414 -7.86 1.26 7.17
C TYR A 414 -8.21 2.76 7.22
N GLU A 415 -9.43 3.11 7.61
CA GLU A 415 -9.84 4.51 7.78
C GLU A 415 -9.06 5.18 8.91
N PHE A 416 -8.81 4.49 10.03
CA PHE A 416 -7.94 4.98 11.10
C PHE A 416 -6.51 5.25 10.61
N ARG A 417 -5.94 4.40 9.75
CA ARG A 417 -4.62 4.64 9.16
C ARG A 417 -4.59 5.90 8.27
N ILE A 418 -5.60 6.11 7.41
CA ILE A 418 -5.71 7.36 6.64
C ILE A 418 -5.77 8.55 7.59
N GLN A 419 -6.57 8.47 8.65
CA GLN A 419 -6.70 9.53 9.65
C GLN A 419 -5.36 9.84 10.33
N SER A 420 -4.59 8.82 10.73
CA SER A 420 -3.24 9.00 11.26
C SER A 420 -2.30 9.69 10.27
N ILE A 421 -2.32 9.31 8.99
CA ILE A 421 -1.51 9.99 7.95
C ILE A 421 -1.92 11.46 7.82
N THR A 422 -3.22 11.75 7.74
CA THR A 422 -3.73 13.14 7.71
C THR A 422 -3.40 13.92 8.98
N ALA A 423 -3.28 13.25 10.13
CA ALA A 423 -2.81 13.86 11.39
C ALA A 423 -1.33 14.24 11.30
N THR A 424 -0.49 13.35 10.76
CA THR A 424 0.94 13.60 10.51
C THR A 424 1.13 14.74 9.52
N GLU A 425 0.48 14.72 8.35
CA GLU A 425 0.54 15.80 7.34
C GLU A 425 0.16 17.19 7.93
N LEU A 426 -0.88 17.24 8.77
CA LEU A 426 -1.27 18.46 9.47
C LEU A 426 -0.18 18.93 10.44
N VAL A 427 0.42 18.00 11.17
CA VAL A 427 1.40 18.27 12.22
C VAL A 427 2.74 18.69 11.62
N ASP A 428 3.21 18.03 10.56
CA ASP A 428 4.44 18.34 9.83
C ASP A 428 4.36 19.75 9.22
N SER A 429 3.24 20.09 8.58
CA SER A 429 3.00 21.43 8.02
C SER A 429 2.97 22.53 9.09
N ILE A 430 2.53 22.21 10.31
CA ILE A 430 2.57 23.15 11.43
C ILE A 430 3.97 23.22 12.05
N GLN A 431 4.71 22.10 12.14
CA GLN A 431 6.11 22.08 12.56
C GLN A 431 6.98 22.93 11.64
N GLU A 432 6.94 22.70 10.33
CA GLU A 432 7.69 23.46 9.33
C GLU A 432 7.45 24.97 9.49
N ARG A 433 6.17 25.38 9.57
CA ARG A 433 5.79 26.78 9.76
C ARG A 433 6.23 27.36 11.11
N LEU A 434 6.20 26.58 12.19
CA LEU A 434 6.67 27.02 13.51
C LEU A 434 8.19 27.20 13.53
N VAL A 435 8.94 26.23 12.98
CA VAL A 435 10.40 26.27 12.85
C VAL A 435 10.81 27.50 12.04
N THR A 436 10.30 27.66 10.81
CA THR A 436 10.60 28.82 9.96
C THR A 436 10.30 30.15 10.67
N MET A 437 9.16 30.25 11.38
CA MET A 437 8.81 31.48 12.09
C MET A 437 9.74 31.80 13.28
N ILE A 438 10.29 30.79 13.94
CA ILE A 438 11.22 30.95 15.06
C ILE A 438 12.64 31.27 14.55
N GLU A 439 13.04 30.67 13.44
CA GLU A 439 14.29 30.97 12.72
C GLU A 439 14.31 32.39 12.13
N ASP A 440 13.21 32.83 11.50
CA ASP A 440 12.96 34.23 11.11
C ASP A 440 13.08 35.20 12.30
N GLY A 441 12.83 34.70 13.52
CA GLY A 441 12.98 35.44 14.78
C GLY A 441 14.42 35.59 15.26
N GLY A 442 15.39 34.90 14.66
CA GLY A 442 16.79 34.91 15.04
C GLY A 442 17.22 33.76 15.97
N ILE A 443 16.37 32.76 16.22
CA ILE A 443 16.74 31.53 16.92
C ILE A 443 17.00 30.45 15.88
N ALA A 444 18.28 30.12 15.66
CA ALA A 444 18.62 28.92 14.89
C ALA A 444 18.16 27.67 15.65
N LEU A 445 17.31 26.86 15.03
CA LEU A 445 16.98 25.53 15.49
C LEU A 445 17.85 24.53 14.70
N PRO A 446 18.38 23.46 15.32
CA PRO A 446 18.94 22.36 14.55
C PRO A 446 17.82 21.67 13.76
N HIS A 447 18.15 20.99 12.67
CA HIS A 447 17.15 20.33 11.82
C HIS A 447 16.39 19.25 12.63
N ILE A 448 15.09 19.46 12.81
CA ILE A 448 14.22 18.58 13.59
C ILE A 448 13.69 17.45 12.70
N GLU A 449 14.43 16.35 12.59
CA GLU A 449 13.91 15.12 12.03
C GLU A 449 12.97 14.43 13.03
N LEU A 450 11.69 14.30 12.68
CA LEU A 450 10.71 13.47 13.39
C LEU A 450 10.97 11.99 13.07
N ASP A 451 12.01 11.41 13.66
CA ASP A 451 12.27 9.98 13.57
C ASP A 451 11.09 9.16 14.15
N GLU A 452 10.48 8.28 13.35
CA GLU A 452 9.40 7.38 13.76
C GLU A 452 9.76 6.55 15.01
N ALA A 453 11.05 6.31 15.27
CA ALA A 453 11.51 5.63 16.48
C ALA A 453 11.22 6.42 17.77
N ARG A 454 11.23 7.77 17.74
CA ARG A 454 11.00 8.61 18.93
C ARG A 454 9.56 8.56 19.44
N PHE A 455 8.58 8.32 18.56
CA PHE A 455 7.16 8.24 18.91
C PHE A 455 6.83 7.16 19.97
N ARG A 456 7.71 6.19 20.21
CA ARG A 456 7.45 5.08 21.16
C ARG A 456 8.08 5.27 22.55
N HIS A 457 9.07 6.15 22.72
CA HIS A 457 9.95 6.14 23.92
C HIS A 457 10.29 7.52 24.52
N ALA A 458 9.52 8.57 24.23
CA ALA A 458 9.63 9.87 24.91
C ALA A 458 9.03 9.88 26.34
N ASP A 459 9.41 8.92 27.19
CA ASP A 459 8.94 8.82 28.58
C ASP A 459 10.02 9.29 29.56
N SER A 460 9.99 10.59 29.89
CA SER A 460 10.85 11.30 30.85
C SER A 460 12.38 11.27 30.60
N MET A 461 12.99 12.46 30.44
CA MET A 461 14.41 12.84 30.75
C MET A 461 14.97 13.94 29.81
N VAL A 462 14.24 15.04 29.59
CA VAL A 462 14.84 16.30 29.10
C VAL A 462 14.41 17.44 30.00
N HIS A 463 15.32 17.89 30.87
CA HIS A 463 15.10 18.99 31.82
C HIS A 463 15.85 20.28 31.43
N HIS A 464 16.16 20.44 30.15
CA HIS A 464 16.70 21.69 29.59
C HIS A 464 15.67 22.34 28.67
N VAL A 465 15.37 23.61 28.95
CA VAL A 465 14.39 24.42 28.21
C VAL A 465 15.07 24.99 26.98
N GLU A 466 15.28 24.14 25.98
CA GLU A 466 15.66 24.59 24.64
C GLU A 466 14.38 24.81 23.82
N PRO A 467 14.28 25.89 23.00
CA PRO A 467 13.08 26.18 22.21
C PRO A 467 12.62 25.00 21.35
N GLU A 468 13.55 24.19 20.86
CA GLU A 468 13.31 22.93 20.13
C GLU A 468 12.39 21.97 20.90
N ALA A 469 12.72 21.67 22.17
CA ALA A 469 11.95 20.75 23.00
C ALA A 469 10.53 21.28 23.28
N SER A 470 10.36 22.61 23.35
CA SER A 470 9.04 23.25 23.48
C SER A 470 8.23 23.22 22.17
N VAL A 471 8.86 23.37 21.01
CA VAL A 471 8.21 23.20 19.70
C VAL A 471 7.77 21.76 19.52
N LEU A 472 8.66 20.79 19.75
CA LEU A 472 8.36 19.35 19.70
C LEU A 472 7.18 18.99 20.62
N ALA A 473 7.16 19.47 21.87
CA ALA A 473 6.05 19.21 22.77
C ALA A 473 4.70 19.77 22.27
N VAL A 474 4.69 20.90 21.54
CA VAL A 474 3.47 21.44 20.93
C VAL A 474 3.05 20.59 19.72
N VAL A 475 4.00 20.20 18.86
CA VAL A 475 3.79 19.32 17.70
C VAL A 475 3.23 17.95 18.12
N GLU A 476 3.86 17.28 19.09
CA GLU A 476 3.40 15.99 19.63
C GLU A 476 1.99 16.08 20.24
N SER A 477 1.71 17.13 21.01
CA SER A 477 0.41 17.30 21.67
C SER A 477 -0.70 17.68 20.69
N LEU A 478 -0.38 18.40 19.59
CA LEU A 478 -1.30 18.60 18.46
C LEU A 478 -1.62 17.27 17.78
N HIS A 479 -0.63 16.40 17.56
CA HIS A 479 -0.86 15.06 17.00
C HIS A 479 -1.80 14.22 17.89
N ARG A 480 -1.57 14.21 19.21
CA ARG A 480 -2.47 13.53 20.18
C ARG A 480 -3.90 14.10 20.17
N LEU A 481 -4.06 15.42 20.03
CA LEU A 481 -5.37 16.07 19.92
C LEU A 481 -6.08 15.78 18.60
N ALA A 482 -5.34 15.60 17.51
CA ALA A 482 -5.89 15.22 16.23
C ALA A 482 -6.48 13.80 16.26
N LEU A 483 -5.81 12.85 16.91
CA LEU A 483 -6.21 11.43 16.91
C LEU A 483 -7.55 11.15 17.65
N PRO A 484 -8.33 10.12 17.23
CA PRO A 484 -9.64 9.80 17.82
C PRO A 484 -9.58 9.24 19.26
N ARG A 485 -8.38 8.96 19.76
CA ARG A 485 -8.10 8.48 21.12
C ARG A 485 -7.24 9.49 21.90
N ALA A 486 -7.51 10.78 21.75
CA ALA A 486 -7.02 11.78 22.70
C ALA A 486 -7.31 11.28 24.14
N GLU A 487 -6.27 11.03 24.91
CA GLU A 487 -6.39 10.42 26.23
C GLU A 487 -6.97 11.44 27.23
N HIS A 488 -7.38 10.95 28.41
CA HIS A 488 -7.84 11.82 29.49
C HIS A 488 -6.65 12.64 30.02
N GLY A 489 -6.41 13.80 29.40
CA GLY A 489 -5.27 14.67 29.69
C GLY A 489 -4.67 15.36 28.46
N SER A 490 -4.93 14.92 27.22
CA SER A 490 -4.24 15.49 26.04
C SER A 490 -4.49 16.99 25.81
N VAL A 491 -5.62 17.53 26.30
CA VAL A 491 -5.88 18.99 26.31
C VAL A 491 -5.01 19.72 27.34
N ASP A 492 -4.78 19.11 28.50
CA ASP A 492 -3.95 19.68 29.57
C ASP A 492 -2.46 19.57 29.22
N GLU A 493 -2.04 18.44 28.65
CA GLU A 493 -0.70 18.25 28.07
C GLU A 493 -0.38 19.31 27.00
N HIS A 494 -1.31 19.53 26.08
CA HIS A 494 -1.18 20.55 25.04
C HIS A 494 -1.12 21.96 25.64
N THR A 495 -2.01 22.27 26.59
CA THR A 495 -2.01 23.57 27.29
C THR A 495 -0.67 23.82 28.00
N ALA A 496 -0.10 22.80 28.64
CA ALA A 496 1.22 22.87 29.27
C ALA A 496 2.35 23.02 28.22
N ALA A 497 2.27 22.35 27.07
CA ALA A 497 3.23 22.50 25.98
C ALA A 497 3.24 23.93 25.41
N VAL A 498 2.06 24.49 25.14
CA VAL A 498 1.93 25.89 24.64
C VAL A 498 2.45 26.90 25.66
N GLN A 499 2.21 26.68 26.96
CA GLN A 499 2.78 27.50 28.03
C GLN A 499 4.31 27.42 28.08
N ARG A 500 4.90 26.22 27.92
CA ARG A 500 6.36 26.04 27.84
C ARG A 500 6.96 26.75 26.63
N LEU A 501 6.31 26.66 25.46
CA LEU A 501 6.73 27.40 24.27
C LEU A 501 6.68 28.92 24.52
N HIS A 502 5.58 29.44 25.04
CA HIS A 502 5.46 30.88 25.32
C HIS A 502 6.51 31.38 26.33
N ALA A 503 6.82 30.59 27.37
CA ALA A 503 7.91 30.88 28.30
C ALA A 503 9.27 30.88 27.59
N SER A 504 9.56 29.88 26.76
CA SER A 504 10.82 29.75 26.01
C SER A 504 11.06 30.94 25.06
N LEU A 505 10.03 31.38 24.33
CA LEU A 505 10.12 32.55 23.44
C LEU A 505 10.38 33.85 24.24
N THR A 506 9.81 33.95 25.45
CA THR A 506 9.98 35.11 26.34
C THR A 506 11.39 35.18 26.94
N GLU A 507 11.93 34.04 27.36
CA GLU A 507 13.30 33.88 27.84
C GLU A 507 14.32 34.19 26.74
N ALA A 508 14.04 33.78 25.49
CA ALA A 508 14.83 34.12 24.32
C ALA A 508 14.69 35.58 23.83
N HIS A 509 13.92 36.42 24.54
CA HIS A 509 13.73 37.86 24.27
C HIS A 509 13.25 38.19 22.84
N LEU A 510 12.41 37.32 22.25
CA LEU A 510 11.89 37.52 20.90
C LEU A 510 10.93 38.72 20.81
N PRO A 511 10.76 39.32 19.61
CA PRO A 511 9.85 40.42 19.41
C PRO A 511 8.38 40.04 19.68
N GLN A 512 7.64 40.88 20.40
CA GLN A 512 6.20 40.68 20.67
C GLN A 512 5.34 40.38 19.41
N PRO A 513 5.61 40.97 18.22
CA PRO A 513 4.90 40.59 16.99
C PRO A 513 5.09 39.12 16.59
N LEU A 514 6.25 38.52 16.88
CA LEU A 514 6.50 37.10 16.63
C LEU A 514 5.75 36.23 17.63
N HIS A 515 5.74 36.58 18.92
CA HIS A 515 4.91 35.90 19.93
C HIS A 515 3.43 35.83 19.51
N ALA A 516 2.89 36.95 19.01
CA ALA A 516 1.50 37.02 18.54
C ALA A 516 1.25 36.13 17.31
N ARG A 517 2.19 36.09 16.35
CA ARG A 517 2.10 35.21 15.17
C ARG A 517 2.17 33.73 15.56
N VAL A 518 3.10 33.35 16.45
CA VAL A 518 3.25 31.96 16.92
C VAL A 518 2.00 31.52 17.69
N ALA A 519 1.50 32.35 18.61
CA ALA A 519 0.26 32.05 19.33
C ALA A 519 -0.93 31.85 18.39
N ALA A 520 -1.12 32.73 17.40
CA ALA A 520 -2.21 32.61 16.43
C ALA A 520 -2.09 31.34 15.54
N LEU A 521 -0.87 30.95 15.15
CA LEU A 521 -0.64 29.70 14.39
C LEU A 521 -0.95 28.47 15.24
N VAL A 522 -0.52 28.47 16.51
CA VAL A 522 -0.81 27.39 17.45
C VAL A 522 -2.31 27.30 17.70
N ASP A 523 -3.01 28.41 18.00
CA ASP A 523 -4.45 28.42 18.25
C ASP A 523 -5.27 27.88 17.06
N ASP A 524 -4.93 28.24 15.82
CA ASP A 524 -5.54 27.66 14.59
C ASP A 524 -5.27 26.16 14.49
N ALA A 525 -4.02 25.73 14.68
CA ALA A 525 -3.66 24.32 14.68
C ALA A 525 -4.42 23.53 15.76
N THR A 526 -4.56 24.08 16.97
CA THR A 526 -5.32 23.49 18.08
C THR A 526 -6.80 23.36 17.74
N ALA A 527 -7.40 24.38 17.10
CA ALA A 527 -8.80 24.34 16.67
C ALA A 527 -9.02 23.25 15.61
N ARG A 528 -8.16 23.20 14.59
CA ARG A 528 -8.20 22.20 13.51
C ARG A 528 -7.96 20.78 14.04
N ALA A 529 -6.98 20.58 14.93
CA ALA A 529 -6.72 19.29 15.56
C ALA A 529 -7.93 18.81 16.38
N LYS A 530 -8.53 19.67 17.21
CA LYS A 530 -9.74 19.36 17.99
C LYS A 530 -10.94 19.01 17.11
N GLU A 531 -11.13 19.72 15.98
CA GLU A 531 -12.19 19.39 15.02
C GLU A 531 -11.95 18.01 14.40
N CYS A 532 -10.70 17.72 13.99
CA CYS A 532 -10.27 16.41 13.48
C CYS A 532 -10.56 15.29 14.48
N GLY A 533 -10.06 15.41 15.71
CA GLY A 533 -10.26 14.41 16.76
C GLY A 533 -11.73 14.19 17.12
N THR A 534 -12.53 15.25 17.13
CA THR A 534 -13.99 15.15 17.35
C THR A 534 -14.69 14.41 16.22
N ARG A 535 -14.33 14.73 14.96
CA ARG A 535 -14.86 14.08 13.76
C ARG A 535 -14.49 12.60 13.73
N TRP A 536 -13.22 12.27 14.02
CA TRP A 536 -12.71 10.90 14.03
C TRP A 536 -13.23 10.08 15.22
N SER A 537 -13.34 10.65 16.42
CA SER A 537 -13.98 10.00 17.58
C SER A 537 -15.45 9.65 17.29
N THR A 538 -16.14 10.49 16.52
CA THR A 538 -17.51 10.21 16.07
C THR A 538 -17.57 9.10 15.02
N ARG A 539 -16.67 9.10 14.03
CA ARG A 539 -16.59 8.02 13.02
C ARG A 539 -16.11 6.68 13.62
N SER A 540 -15.19 6.71 14.58
CA SER A 540 -14.73 5.54 15.34
C SER A 540 -15.87 4.90 16.14
N ARG A 541 -16.70 5.71 16.84
CA ARG A 541 -17.92 5.21 17.50
C ARG A 541 -18.93 4.61 16.53
N TYR A 542 -19.06 5.17 15.33
CA TYR A 542 -19.93 4.62 14.28
C TYR A 542 -19.42 3.26 13.77
N TRP A 543 -18.10 3.12 13.54
CA TRP A 543 -17.47 1.84 13.20
C TRP A 543 -17.63 0.80 14.30
N ASP A 544 -17.40 1.17 15.57
CA ASP A 544 -17.60 0.28 16.72
C ASP A 544 -19.05 -0.24 16.81
N ALA A 545 -20.04 0.64 16.55
CA ALA A 545 -21.45 0.24 16.49
C ALA A 545 -21.73 -0.73 15.32
N ARG A 546 -21.16 -0.50 14.14
CA ARG A 546 -21.29 -1.41 12.99
C ARG A 546 -20.65 -2.78 13.27
N ILE A 547 -19.44 -2.83 13.83
CA ILE A 547 -18.75 -4.08 14.21
C ILE A 547 -19.59 -4.85 15.24
N ALA A 548 -20.11 -4.16 16.26
CA ALA A 548 -20.97 -4.78 17.27
C ALA A 548 -22.28 -5.34 16.68
N ALA A 549 -22.87 -4.65 15.69
CA ALA A 549 -24.06 -5.13 14.99
C ALA A 549 -23.79 -6.43 14.22
N VAL A 550 -22.68 -6.51 13.48
CA VAL A 550 -22.23 -7.72 12.76
C VAL A 550 -22.05 -8.88 13.73
N VAL A 551 -21.28 -8.69 14.80
CA VAL A 551 -21.07 -9.72 15.84
C VAL A 551 -22.40 -10.20 16.41
N LYS A 552 -23.35 -9.29 16.70
CA LYS A 552 -24.67 -9.66 17.20
C LYS A 552 -25.50 -10.46 16.19
N THR A 553 -25.51 -10.10 14.91
CA THR A 553 -26.31 -10.80 13.89
C THR A 553 -25.79 -12.19 13.58
N TRP A 554 -24.47 -12.39 13.56
CA TRP A 554 -23.87 -13.70 13.24
C TRP A 554 -23.90 -14.70 14.39
N ASN A 555 -24.09 -14.25 15.63
CA ASN A 555 -24.39 -15.14 16.76
C ASN A 555 -25.82 -15.74 16.70
N HIS A 556 -26.65 -15.37 15.72
CA HIS A 556 -27.88 -16.07 15.39
C HIS A 556 -27.65 -16.89 14.11
N PRO A 557 -27.80 -18.24 14.15
CA PRO A 557 -27.53 -19.07 12.99
C PRO A 557 -28.54 -18.79 11.86
N ALA A 558 -28.08 -18.14 10.81
CA ALA A 558 -28.78 -18.13 9.53
C ALA A 558 -28.88 -19.58 9.00
N PRO A 559 -29.98 -19.96 8.34
CA PRO A 559 -30.13 -21.31 7.80
C PRO A 559 -29.01 -21.60 6.78
N VAL A 560 -28.40 -22.78 6.92
CA VAL A 560 -27.24 -23.21 6.14
C VAL A 560 -27.59 -23.27 4.65
N LEU A 561 -27.13 -22.28 3.89
CA LEU A 561 -27.01 -22.37 2.44
C LEU A 561 -25.66 -23.03 2.11
N HIS A 562 -25.68 -24.00 1.19
CA HIS A 562 -24.53 -24.86 0.94
C HIS A 562 -23.28 -24.12 0.47
N ARG A 563 -22.11 -24.55 0.95
CA ARG A 563 -20.78 -24.14 0.47
C ARG A 563 -20.68 -24.33 -1.04
N GLY A 564 -20.54 -23.24 -1.78
CA GLY A 564 -20.31 -23.26 -3.23
C GLY A 564 -20.43 -21.86 -3.83
N ALA A 565 -19.28 -21.24 -4.12
CA ALA A 565 -19.10 -19.84 -4.50
C ALA A 565 -19.36 -18.81 -3.37
N SER A 566 -18.75 -17.63 -3.54
CA SER A 566 -18.99 -16.43 -2.72
C SER A 566 -20.44 -15.98 -2.93
N THR A 567 -21.30 -16.34 -1.98
CA THR A 567 -22.74 -16.08 -2.05
C THR A 567 -23.03 -14.66 -1.55
N ILE A 568 -23.64 -13.85 -2.41
CA ILE A 568 -24.19 -12.55 -2.02
C ILE A 568 -25.27 -12.79 -0.98
N ILE A 569 -25.02 -12.41 0.27
CA ILE A 569 -25.98 -12.60 1.37
C ILE A 569 -27.17 -11.66 1.15
N GLY A 570 -28.33 -12.26 0.91
CA GLY A 570 -29.62 -11.61 1.10
C GLY A 570 -30.69 -12.62 1.53
N PRO A 571 -31.82 -12.18 2.10
CA PRO A 571 -32.04 -10.91 2.79
C PRO A 571 -32.23 -11.17 4.31
N ALA A 572 -31.40 -10.54 5.13
CA ALA A 572 -31.85 -10.14 6.47
C ALA A 572 -32.20 -8.65 6.36
N GLN A 573 -33.47 -8.30 6.56
CA GLN A 573 -33.82 -6.93 6.91
C GLN A 573 -33.47 -6.73 8.39
N PRO A 574 -32.50 -5.90 8.75
CA PRO A 574 -32.59 -5.21 10.02
C PRO A 574 -33.64 -4.12 9.83
N THR A 575 -34.78 -4.24 10.51
CA THR A 575 -35.60 -3.06 10.85
C THR A 575 -34.78 -2.20 11.82
N VAL A 576 -33.88 -1.39 11.24
CA VAL A 576 -33.29 -0.25 11.92
C VAL A 576 -34.39 0.81 11.92
N ASP A 577 -35.02 1.03 13.08
CA ASP A 577 -35.83 2.22 13.29
C ASP A 577 -34.99 3.44 12.93
N ALA A 578 -35.58 4.35 12.15
CA ALA A 578 -34.85 5.38 11.43
C ALA A 578 -34.00 6.27 12.35
N ILE A 579 -32.69 5.99 12.40
CA ILE A 579 -31.70 7.00 12.74
C ILE A 579 -31.59 7.90 11.53
N THR A 580 -32.25 9.06 11.60
CA THR A 580 -32.23 10.10 10.57
C THR A 580 -30.79 10.37 10.15
N PRO A 581 -30.45 10.31 8.84
CA PRO A 581 -29.12 10.67 8.40
C PRO A 581 -28.88 12.16 8.66
N ILE A 582 -27.94 12.48 9.56
CA ILE A 582 -27.37 13.83 9.69
C ILE A 582 -26.45 14.05 8.48
N GLY A 583 -27.08 14.19 7.31
CA GLY A 583 -26.44 14.34 5.99
C GLY A 583 -26.90 15.58 5.22
N ALA A 584 -27.64 16.48 5.88
CA ALA A 584 -28.21 17.68 5.26
C ALA A 584 -27.52 19.00 5.65
N GLU A 585 -26.67 19.03 6.69
CA GLU A 585 -26.06 20.28 7.21
C GLU A 585 -24.60 20.54 6.79
N LEU A 586 -23.96 19.65 6.02
CA LEU A 586 -22.58 19.84 5.53
C LEU A 586 -22.47 19.97 4.00
N ALA A 587 -23.60 20.26 3.32
CA ALA A 587 -23.67 20.47 1.88
C ALA A 587 -23.71 21.97 1.47
N GLN A 588 -23.30 22.88 2.36
CA GLN A 588 -23.14 24.30 2.05
C GLN A 588 -21.67 24.72 2.21
N ARG A 589 -20.94 24.71 1.09
CA ARG A 589 -19.80 25.63 0.93
C ARG A 589 -20.37 27.05 0.81
N PRO A 590 -19.77 28.07 1.44
CA PRO A 590 -19.96 29.45 1.01
C PRO A 590 -19.34 29.63 -0.38
N ASP A 591 -20.03 30.35 -1.27
CA ASP A 591 -19.42 30.89 -2.49
C ASP A 591 -18.41 31.98 -2.11
N GLU A 592 -17.12 31.72 -2.31
CA GLU A 592 -16.11 32.78 -2.33
C GLU A 592 -16.15 33.49 -3.69
N SER A 593 -17.11 34.40 -3.88
CA SER A 593 -17.06 35.37 -4.97
C SER A 593 -17.57 36.75 -4.57
N ALA A 594 -16.69 37.73 -4.78
CA ALA A 594 -16.91 39.18 -4.83
C ALA A 594 -17.35 39.93 -3.54
N THR A 595 -16.39 40.68 -2.98
CA THR A 595 -16.57 42.15 -2.81
C THR A 595 -15.25 42.90 -3.02
N SER A 596 -15.21 43.70 -4.08
CA SER A 596 -14.40 44.93 -4.18
C SER A 596 -15.05 46.05 -3.33
N ALA A 597 -14.53 47.25 -3.08
CA ALA A 597 -13.37 48.01 -3.58
C ALA A 597 -13.05 49.16 -2.58
N THR A 598 -11.84 49.73 -2.63
CA THR A 598 -11.50 51.19 -2.60
C THR A 598 -9.97 51.32 -2.52
N GLU A 599 -9.30 51.71 -3.60
CA GLU A 599 -8.90 53.10 -3.98
C GLU A 599 -7.52 53.52 -3.46
N SER A 600 -6.53 53.62 -4.36
CA SER A 600 -5.85 54.88 -4.64
C SER A 600 -5.03 54.83 -5.94
N THR A 601 -5.15 55.88 -6.75
CA THR A 601 -4.36 56.21 -7.97
C THR A 601 -2.86 56.45 -7.66
N ALA A 602 -1.88 56.38 -8.56
CA ALA A 602 -1.83 56.54 -10.03
C ALA A 602 -0.60 55.78 -10.64
N LEU A 603 0.03 56.03 -11.81
CA LEU A 603 -0.05 57.07 -12.87
C LEU A 603 0.59 56.54 -14.19
N ALA A 604 0.08 56.97 -15.36
CA ALA A 604 0.71 57.10 -16.70
C ALA A 604 1.61 56.00 -17.36
N SER A 605 1.16 55.50 -18.52
CA SER A 605 1.72 55.72 -19.89
C SER A 605 1.47 54.48 -20.78
N GLU A 606 0.49 54.51 -21.69
CA GLU A 606 0.66 54.80 -23.13
C GLU A 606 1.54 53.80 -23.91
N GLY A 607 0.92 53.01 -24.80
CA GLY A 607 1.59 52.03 -25.68
C GLY A 607 0.60 51.24 -26.54
N THR A 608 0.30 51.74 -27.75
CA THR A 608 -0.71 51.20 -28.69
C THR A 608 -0.23 50.09 -29.62
N ALA A 609 -1.19 49.23 -30.06
CA ALA A 609 -1.38 48.63 -31.41
C ALA A 609 -1.09 47.13 -31.68
N GLY A 610 -1.93 46.52 -32.56
CA GLY A 610 -1.81 45.16 -33.18
C GLY A 610 -2.74 44.10 -32.54
N THR A 611 -3.67 43.34 -33.15
CA THR A 611 -3.82 42.73 -34.51
C THR A 611 -2.54 42.04 -35.00
N ASP A 612 -2.48 40.75 -35.37
CA ASP A 612 -3.44 39.78 -35.92
C ASP A 612 -3.10 38.32 -35.45
N LEU A 613 -4.03 37.36 -35.29
CA LEU A 613 -4.66 36.46 -36.29
C LEU A 613 -3.73 35.34 -36.88
N ALA A 614 -3.97 34.10 -36.41
CA ALA A 614 -3.70 32.76 -36.99
C ALA A 614 -2.39 32.42 -37.75
N VAL A 615 -1.67 31.40 -37.23
CA VAL A 615 -1.59 30.04 -37.81
C VAL A 615 -1.68 29.02 -36.66
#